data_AF-A0A521JYJ4-F1
#
_entry.id   AF-A0A521JYJ4-F1
#
_cell.length_a   1.000
_cell.length_b   1.000
_cell.length_c   1.000
_cell.angle_alpha   90.00
_cell.angle_beta   90.00
_cell.angle_gamma   90.00
#
_symmetry.space_group_name_H-M   'P 1'
#
loop_
_entity.id
_entity.type
_entity.pdbx_description
1 polymer ?
#
loop_
_entity_poly.entity_id
_entity_poly.type
_entity_poly.pdbx_seq_one_letter_code
_entity_poly.pdbx_strand_id
1 'polypeptide(L)' 'MNRQLMVADRILETVSQMPGCLLDEVVMACPDLSWNQVFLEVDRLSREGRVCLTPKGTGRYVLQPGRKGGRSVHV' A
#
# COMPACT_ATOMS: atom_id res chain seq x y z
N MET A 1 14.48 7.63 -16.19
CA MET A 1 14.30 6.49 -15.26
C MET A 1 13.28 6.90 -14.21
N ASN A 2 12.17 6.18 -14.09
CA ASN A 2 10.93 6.68 -13.47
C ASN A 2 10.92 6.45 -11.95
N ARG A 3 11.19 7.49 -11.16
CA ARG A 3 11.33 7.42 -9.68
C ARG A 3 10.09 6.85 -8.97
N GLN A 4 8.91 7.02 -9.56
CA GLN A 4 7.63 6.49 -9.04
C GLN A 4 7.58 4.95 -9.02
N LEU A 5 8.20 4.26 -9.98
CA LEU A 5 8.21 2.79 -10.00
C LEU A 5 8.99 2.22 -8.81
N MET A 6 10.10 2.87 -8.44
CA MET A 6 10.92 2.45 -7.30
C MET A 6 10.19 2.59 -5.97
N VAL A 7 9.38 3.65 -5.82
CA VAL A 7 8.56 3.85 -4.61
C VAL A 7 7.46 2.81 -4.53
N ALA A 8 6.75 2.58 -5.64
CA ALA A 8 5.70 1.57 -5.72
C ALA A 8 6.22 0.17 -5.36
N ASP A 9 7.35 -0.22 -5.94
CA ASP A 9 7.94 -1.54 -5.72
C ASP A 9 8.37 -1.73 -4.26
N ARG A 10 8.97 -0.70 -3.64
CA ARG A 10 9.36 -0.74 -2.22
C ARG A 10 8.15 -0.83 -1.28
N ILE A 11 7.08 -0.09 -1.56
CA ILE A 11 5.84 -0.17 -0.78
C ILE A 11 5.23 -1.57 -0.89
N LEU A 12 5.17 -2.12 -2.10
CA LEU A 12 4.63 -3.46 -2.33
C LEU A 12 5.47 -4.55 -1.69
N GLU A 13 6.79 -4.44 -1.75
CA GLU A 13 7.71 -5.34 -1.07
C GLU A 13 7.45 -5.30 0.44
N THR A 14 7.40 -4.10 1.03
CA THR A 14 7.13 -3.91 2.46
C THR A 14 5.80 -4.55 2.88
N VAL A 15 4.72 -4.28 2.15
CA VAL A 15 3.39 -4.83 2.43
C VAL A 15 3.33 -6.35 2.21
N SER A 16 4.15 -6.88 1.30
CA SER A 16 4.24 -8.33 1.04
C SER A 16 5.03 -9.06 2.12
N GLN A 17 6.10 -8.45 2.66
CA GLN A 17 6.88 -8.98 3.77
C GLN A 17 6.13 -8.88 5.11
N MET A 18 5.29 -7.85 5.26
CA MET A 18 4.52 -7.59 6.47
C MET A 18 3.01 -7.39 6.17
N PRO A 19 2.27 -8.47 5.88
CA PRO A 19 0.83 -8.37 5.65
C PRO A 19 0.10 -7.88 6.91
N GLY A 20 -0.77 -6.89 6.76
CA GLY A 20 -1.48 -6.29 7.88
C GLY A 20 -0.72 -5.16 8.58
N CYS A 21 0.41 -4.72 8.03
CA CYS A 21 1.16 -3.58 8.55
C CYS A 21 0.33 -2.29 8.53
N LEU A 22 0.70 -1.36 9.41
CA LEU A 22 0.14 -0.02 9.42
C LEU A 22 0.83 0.86 8.37
N LEU A 23 0.11 1.84 7.85
CA LEU A 23 0.68 2.85 6.96
C LEU A 23 1.91 3.54 7.59
N ASP A 24 1.87 3.79 8.89
CA ASP A 24 2.99 4.39 9.62
C ASP A 24 4.24 3.49 9.61
N GLU A 25 4.07 2.16 9.63
CA GLU A 25 5.20 1.22 9.53
C GLU A 25 5.84 1.26 8.13
N VAL A 26 5.05 1.45 7.08
CA VAL A 26 5.57 1.64 5.71
C VAL A 26 6.33 2.97 5.59
N VAL A 27 5.85 4.04 6.23
CA VAL A 27 6.57 5.32 6.29
C VAL A 27 7.91 5.16 7.00
N MET A 28 7.96 4.41 8.11
CA MET A 28 9.22 4.10 8.79
C MET A 28 10.18 3.26 7.94
N ALA A 29 9.65 2.36 7.11
CA ALA A 29 10.45 1.57 6.16
C ALA A 29 10.97 2.40 4.96
N CYS A 30 10.40 3.58 4.72
CA CYS A 30 10.74 4.48 3.61
C CYS A 30 11.07 5.90 4.12
N PRO A 31 12.20 6.08 4.85
CA PRO A 31 12.54 7.35 5.51
C PRO A 31 12.81 8.51 4.54
N ASP A 32 12.99 8.22 3.25
CA ASP A 32 13.14 9.18 2.16
C ASP A 32 11.82 9.77 1.66
N LEU A 33 10.68 9.28 2.17
CA LEU A 33 9.34 9.70 1.77
C LEU A 33 8.58 10.29 2.96
N SER A 34 7.82 11.36 2.69
CA SER A 34 6.87 11.87 3.66
C SER A 34 5.63 10.99 3.76
N TRP A 35 4.94 11.04 4.90
CA TRP A 35 3.68 10.32 5.12
C TRP A 35 2.66 10.56 3.99
N ASN A 36 2.55 11.79 3.49
CA ASN A 36 1.63 12.13 2.41
C ASN A 36 2.04 11.49 1.07
N GLN A 37 3.35 11.40 0.77
CA GLN A 37 3.84 10.74 -0.44
C GLN A 37 3.57 9.24 -0.40
N VAL A 38 3.79 8.61 0.77
CA VAL A 38 3.46 7.19 0.96
C VAL A 38 1.95 6.98 0.85
N PHE A 39 1.13 7.83 1.48
CA PHE A 39 -0.33 7.73 1.41
C PHE A 39 -0.85 7.84 -0.02
N LEU A 40 -0.39 8.84 -0.79
CA LEU A 40 -0.81 9.02 -2.18
C LEU A 40 -0.44 7.82 -3.06
N GLU A 41 0.76 7.26 -2.86
CA GLU A 41 1.19 6.10 -3.63
C GLU A 41 0.44 4.82 -3.24
N VAL A 42 0.18 4.64 -1.94
CA VAL A 42 -0.65 3.54 -1.43
C VAL A 42 -2.10 3.66 -1.94
N ASP A 43 -2.69 4.86 -1.96
CA ASP A 43 -4.02 5.09 -2.53
C ASP A 43 -4.06 4.72 -4.02
N ARG A 44 -3.04 5.15 -4.79
CA ARG A 44 -2.88 4.75 -6.20
C ARG A 44 -2.83 3.24 -6.36
N LEU A 45 -1.96 2.55 -5.61
CA LEU A 45 -1.81 1.10 -5.64
C LEU A 45 -3.09 0.37 -5.19
N SER A 46 -3.83 0.96 -4.25
CA SER A 46 -5.12 0.42 -3.79
C SER A 46 -6.19 0.50 -4.87
N ARG A 47 -6.25 1.60 -5.63
CA ARG A 47 -7.14 1.75 -6.79
C ARG A 47 -6.78 0.79 -7.93
N GLU A 48 -5.51 0.46 -8.07
CA GLU A 48 -5.01 -0.57 -9.00
C GLU A 48 -5.24 -2.01 -8.50
N GLY A 49 -5.74 -2.18 -7.27
CA GLY A 49 -5.97 -3.50 -6.67
C GLY A 49 -4.68 -4.24 -6.28
N ARG A 50 -3.54 -3.54 -6.23
CA ARG A 50 -2.23 -4.12 -5.85
C ARG A 50 -2.04 -4.16 -4.32
N VAL A 51 -2.73 -3.29 -3.59
CA VAL A 51 -2.79 -3.24 -2.12
C VAL A 51 -4.26 -3.09 -1.70
N CYS A 52 -4.61 -3.53 -0.50
CA CYS A 52 -5.88 -3.21 0.14
C CYS A 52 -5.62 -2.28 1.32
N LEU A 53 -6.22 -1.09 1.27
CA LEU A 53 -6.19 -0.09 2.33
C LEU A 53 -7.45 -0.20 3.19
N THR A 54 -7.32 -0.59 4.46
CA THR A 54 -8.47 -0.72 5.39
C THR A 54 -8.32 0.25 6.56
N PRO A 55 -9.28 1.17 6.79
CA PRO A 55 -9.26 2.01 7.98
C PRO A 55 -9.50 1.18 9.25
N LYS A 56 -8.70 1.41 10.30
CA LYS A 56 -8.85 0.78 11.63
C LYS A 56 -9.27 1.75 12.73
N GLY A 57 -9.35 3.03 12.42
CA GLY A 57 -9.69 4.10 13.34
C GLY A 57 -9.16 5.43 12.83
N THR A 58 -9.26 6.48 13.64
CA THR A 58 -8.84 7.83 13.27
C THR A 58 -7.37 7.85 12.86
N GLY A 59 -7.11 8.13 11.58
CA GLY A 59 -5.76 8.25 11.00
C GLY A 59 -4.96 6.95 10.88
N ARG A 60 -5.55 5.79 11.20
CA ARG A 60 -4.85 4.50 11.16
C ARG A 60 -5.37 3.63 10.04
N TYR A 61 -4.45 3.21 9.18
CA TYR A 61 -4.75 2.35 8.04
C TYR A 61 -3.92 1.08 8.08
N VAL A 62 -4.59 -0.05 7.88
CA VAL A 62 -3.96 -1.35 7.69
C VAL A 62 -3.82 -1.64 6.20
N LEU A 63 -2.65 -2.11 5.82
CA LEU A 63 -2.30 -2.46 4.47
C LEU A 63 -2.21 -3.98 4.32
N GLN A 64 -2.80 -4.50 3.26
CA GLN A 64 -2.68 -5.89 2.88
C GLN A 64 -2.29 -6.00 1.40
N PRO A 65 -1.57 -7.05 0.99
CA PRO A 65 -1.37 -7.32 -0.43
C PRO A 65 -2.72 -7.46 -1.16
N GLY A 66 -2.81 -6.87 -2.35
CA GLY A 66 -3.99 -7.00 -3.18
C GLY A 66 -4.24 -8.46 -3.57
N ARG A 67 -5.51 -8.89 -3.51
CA ARG A 67 -5.88 -10.24 -3.99
C ARG A 67 -5.60 -10.31 -5.49
N LYS A 68 -4.61 -11.12 -5.91
CA LYS A 68 -4.47 -11.51 -7.32
C LYS A 68 -5.80 -12.13 -7.76
N GLY A 69 -6.47 -11.50 -8.72
CA GLY A 69 -7.86 -11.73 -9.08
C GLY A 69 -8.31 -13.19 -9.07
N GLY A 70 -9.05 -13.57 -8.04
CA GLY A 70 -10.05 -14.63 -8.12
C GLY A 70 -11.38 -13.98 -8.49
N ARG A 71 -11.77 -14.13 -9.75
CA ARG A 71 -13.08 -13.84 -10.38
C ARG A 71 -14.06 -12.99 -9.56
N SER A 72 -14.27 -11.75 -10.02
CA SER A 72 -15.51 -11.03 -9.78
C SER A 72 -16.63 -11.80 -10.50
N VAL A 73 -17.38 -12.62 -9.75
CA VAL A 73 -18.66 -13.15 -10.21
C VAL A 73 -19.68 -12.05 -9.90
N HIS A 74 -20.04 -11.27 -10.91
CA HIS A 74 -21.25 -10.47 -10.83
C HIS A 74 -22.44 -11.43 -10.91
N VAL A 75 -23.27 -11.41 -9.87
CA VAL A 75 -24.65 -11.92 -9.89
C VAL A 75 -25.56 -10.76 -10.28
#